data_AF-A0A1F6WUW8-F1
#
_entry.id   AF-A0A1F6WUW8-F1
#
_cell.length_a   1.000
_cell.length_b   1.000
_cell.length_c   1.000
_cell.angle_alpha   90.00
_cell.angle_beta   90.00
_cell.angle_gamma   90.00
#
_symmetry.space_group_name_H-M   'P 1'
#
loop_
_entity.id
_entity.type
_entity.pdbx_description
1 polymer ?
#
loop_
_entity_poly.entity_id
_entity_poly.type
_entity_poly.pdbx_seq_one_letter_code
_entity_poly.pdbx_strand_id
1 'polypeptide(L)'
;MTNEKKIEWILKVGVAGEFLGHGVFALLGKADWIKWTEQLTGLDTATATIFMTIVGVMDILLAILVLWKPITPVLLWMAFWGFWTALVRPLVGLPIWDFIERFANWAAPLALYFFYKNKN
;
A
#
# COMPACT_ATOMS: atom_id res chain seq x y z
N MET A 1 -0.71 -24.81 15.16
CA MET A 1 -0.39 -24.01 13.96
C MET A 1 1.11 -24.08 13.72
N THR A 2 1.55 -24.45 12.51
CA THR A 2 2.99 -24.53 12.16
C THR A 2 3.64 -23.15 12.15
N ASN A 3 4.97 -23.07 12.26
CA ASN A 3 5.69 -21.79 12.17
C ASN A 3 5.47 -21.12 10.82
N GLU A 4 5.39 -21.87 9.72
CA GLU A 4 5.02 -21.33 8.41
C GLU A 4 3.66 -20.65 8.42
N LYS A 5 2.64 -21.29 9.02
CA LYS A 5 1.29 -20.73 9.06
C LYS A 5 1.21 -19.49 9.96
N LYS A 6 2.06 -19.42 11.00
CA LYS A 6 2.26 -18.20 11.80
C LYS A 6 2.86 -17.07 10.98
N ILE A 7 3.94 -17.35 10.25
CA ILE A 7 4.60 -16.35 9.37
C ILE A 7 3.64 -15.85 8.30
N GLU A 8 2.89 -16.74 7.66
CA GLU A 8 1.86 -16.39 6.67
C GLU A 8 0.86 -15.40 7.24
N TRP A 9 0.27 -15.69 8.41
CA TRP A 9 -0.73 -14.82 9.02
C TRP A 9 -0.15 -13.49 9.50
N ILE A 10 1.07 -13.49 10.05
CA ILE A 10 1.75 -12.25 10.45
C ILE A 10 1.94 -11.34 9.24
N LEU A 11 2.41 -11.89 8.11
CA LEU A 11 2.58 -11.13 6.87
C LEU A 11 1.23 -10.66 6.32
N LYS A 12 0.21 -11.53 6.26
CA LYS A 12 -1.13 -11.15 5.78
C LYS A 12 -1.73 -10.01 6.60
N VAL A 13 -1.64 -10.07 7.92
CA VAL A 13 -2.16 -9.03 8.82
C VAL A 13 -1.34 -7.74 8.70
N GLY A 14 -0.02 -7.83 8.61
CA GLY A 14 0.85 -6.66 8.41
C GLY A 14 0.53 -5.93 7.11
N VAL A 15 0.45 -6.67 6.00
CA VAL A 15 0.10 -6.12 4.67
C VAL A 15 -1.32 -5.55 4.68
N ALA A 16 -2.29 -6.27 5.24
CA ALA A 16 -3.66 -5.78 5.32
C ALA A 16 -3.79 -4.52 6.17
N GLY A 17 -3.11 -4.45 7.32
CA GLY A 17 -3.15 -3.28 8.20
C GLY A 17 -2.56 -2.04 7.54
N GLU A 18 -1.47 -2.20 6.78
CA GLU A 18 -0.86 -1.12 6.02
C GLU A 18 -1.81 -0.58 4.94
N PHE A 19 -2.34 -1.45 4.08
CA PHE A 19 -3.28 -1.06 3.01
C PHE A 19 -4.59 -0.51 3.58
N LEU A 20 -5.15 -1.11 4.63
CA LEU A 20 -6.38 -0.62 5.26
C LEU A 20 -6.19 0.79 5.83
N GLY A 21 -5.09 1.03 6.55
CA GLY A 21 -4.78 2.35 7.12
C GLY A 21 -4.61 3.42 6.04
N HIS A 22 -3.89 3.10 4.96
CA HIS A 22 -3.75 4.04 3.84
C HIS A 22 -5.08 4.27 3.13
N GLY A 23 -5.84 3.20 2.88
CA GLY A 23 -7.15 3.30 2.25
C GLY A 23 -8.12 4.20 3.02
N VAL A 24 -8.16 4.05 4.35
CA VAL A 24 -8.98 4.92 5.22
C VAL A 24 -8.50 6.38 5.17
N PHE A 25 -7.20 6.66 5.26
CA PHE A 25 -6.71 8.05 5.18
C PHE A 25 -6.96 8.69 3.81
N ALA A 26 -6.91 7.90 2.73
CA ALA A 26 -7.25 8.37 1.39
C ALA A 26 -8.76 8.70 1.29
N LEU A 27 -9.64 7.84 1.81
CA LEU A 27 -11.08 8.09 1.86
C LEU A 27 -11.48 9.26 2.76
N LEU A 28 -10.74 9.51 3.84
CA LEU A 28 -10.91 10.69 4.69
C LEU A 28 -10.45 11.99 4.01
N GLY A 29 -9.90 11.91 2.79
CA GLY A 29 -9.49 13.08 2.03
C GLY A 29 -8.31 13.81 2.68
N LYS A 30 -7.29 13.06 3.13
CA LYS A 30 -6.10 13.67 3.75
C LYS A 30 -5.52 14.76 2.84
N ALA A 31 -5.57 16.01 3.32
CA ALA A 31 -5.23 17.19 2.52
C ALA A 31 -3.82 17.14 1.91
N ASP A 32 -2.83 16.65 2.66
CA ASP A 32 -1.47 16.48 2.14
C ASP A 32 -1.44 15.57 0.91
N TRP A 33 -2.19 14.47 0.92
CA TRP A 33 -2.14 13.49 -0.15
C TRP A 33 -2.81 14.01 -1.41
N ILE A 34 -3.92 14.74 -1.25
CA ILE A 34 -4.56 15.47 -2.36
C ILE A 34 -3.56 16.47 -2.95
N LYS A 35 -2.90 17.27 -2.11
CA LYS A 35 -1.89 18.25 -2.55
C LYS A 35 -0.70 17.60 -3.26
N TRP A 36 -0.24 16.45 -2.78
CA TRP A 36 0.83 15.68 -3.43
C TRP A 36 0.39 15.16 -4.79
N THR A 37 -0.86 14.69 -4.91
CA THR A 37 -1.44 14.30 -6.19
C THR A 37 -1.49 15.47 -7.15
N GLU A 38 -1.99 16.64 -6.73
CA GLU A 38 -2.00 17.86 -7.54
C GLU A 38 -0.59 18.21 -8.04
N GLN A 39 0.40 18.24 -7.13
CA GLN A 39 1.78 18.57 -7.45
C GLN A 39 2.42 17.61 -8.47
N LEU A 40 2.15 16.31 -8.37
CA LEU A 40 2.77 15.30 -9.22
C LEU A 40 2.07 15.10 -10.57
N THR A 41 0.77 15.42 -10.65
CA THR A 41 -0.05 15.12 -11.84
C THR A 41 -0.52 16.36 -12.58
N GLY A 42 -0.51 17.53 -11.95
CA GLY A 42 -1.10 18.76 -12.48
C GLY A 42 -2.63 18.77 -12.48
N LEU A 43 -3.27 17.83 -11.80
CA LEU A 43 -4.73 17.77 -11.63
C LEU A 43 -5.22 18.91 -10.72
N ASP A 44 -6.48 19.29 -10.91
CA ASP A 44 -7.18 20.18 -9.98
C ASP A 44 -7.61 19.43 -8.70
N THR A 45 -7.97 20.20 -7.66
CA THR A 45 -8.32 19.64 -6.35
C THR A 45 -9.49 18.65 -6.43
N ALA A 46 -10.49 18.93 -7.26
CA ALA A 46 -11.65 18.08 -7.42
C ALA A 46 -11.26 16.72 -8.01
N THR A 47 -10.49 16.71 -9.10
CA THR A 47 -10.04 15.48 -9.75
C THR A 47 -9.04 14.71 -8.88
N ALA A 48 -8.13 15.41 -8.20
CA ALA A 48 -7.20 14.81 -7.25
C ALA A 48 -7.94 14.14 -6.07
N THR A 49 -9.02 14.75 -5.56
CA THR A 49 -9.85 14.17 -4.50
C THR A 49 -10.57 12.90 -4.98
N ILE A 50 -11.11 12.91 -6.21
CA ILE A 50 -11.73 11.72 -6.81
C ILE A 50 -10.68 10.62 -6.97
N PHE A 51 -9.49 10.94 -7.49
CA PHE A 51 -8.39 10.00 -7.62
C PHE A 51 -8.02 9.38 -6.27
N MET A 52 -7.85 10.19 -5.23
CA MET A 52 -7.56 9.72 -3.88
C MET A 52 -8.68 8.84 -3.32
N THR A 53 -9.94 9.15 -3.61
CA THR A 53 -11.08 8.32 -3.21
C THR A 53 -11.01 6.94 -3.88
N ILE A 54 -10.72 6.88 -5.18
CA ILE A 54 -10.58 5.63 -5.93
C ILE A 54 -9.42 4.81 -5.35
N VAL A 55 -8.26 5.43 -5.14
CA VAL A 55 -7.11 4.79 -4.49
C VAL A 55 -7.51 4.23 -3.12
N GLY A 56 -8.23 5.00 -2.32
CA GLY A 56 -8.66 4.59 -0.99
C GLY A 56 -9.56 3.35 -1.01
N VAL A 57 -10.54 3.31 -1.91
CA VAL A 57 -11.39 2.12 -2.11
C VAL A 57 -10.55 0.91 -2.54
N MET A 58 -9.64 1.10 -3.50
CA MET A 58 -8.78 0.02 -3.98
C MET A 58 -7.89 -0.56 -2.88
N ASP A 59 -7.30 0.29 -2.04
CA ASP A 59 -6.44 -0.16 -0.94
C ASP A 59 -7.23 -0.99 0.10
N ILE A 60 -8.45 -0.60 0.43
CA ILE A 60 -9.32 -1.37 1.33
C ILE A 60 -9.69 -2.73 0.72
N LEU A 61 -10.02 -2.76 -0.59
CA LEU A 61 -10.32 -4.01 -1.28
C LEU A 61 -9.11 -4.95 -1.29
N LEU A 62 -7.90 -4.42 -1.51
CA LEU A 62 -6.65 -5.19 -1.46
C LEU A 62 -6.38 -5.72 -0.05
N ALA A 63 -6.63 -4.92 1.00
CA ALA A 63 -6.49 -5.34 2.38
C ALA A 63 -7.43 -6.51 2.74
N ILE A 64 -8.68 -6.47 2.29
CA ILE A 64 -9.64 -7.56 2.51
C ILE A 64 -9.21 -8.80 1.70
N LEU A 65 -8.84 -8.59 0.44
CA LEU A 65 -8.43 -9.66 -0.47
C LEU A 65 -7.22 -10.42 0.08
N VAL A 66 -6.19 -9.74 0.57
CA VAL A 66 -4.97 -10.41 1.07
C VAL A 66 -5.25 -11.26 2.32
N LEU A 67 -6.21 -10.87 3.17
CA LEU A 67 -6.63 -11.66 4.32
C LEU A 67 -7.40 -12.92 3.92
N TRP A 68 -8.23 -12.85 2.88
CA TRP A 68 -9.04 -13.98 2.44
C TRP A 68 -8.28 -14.91 1.50
N LYS A 69 -7.75 -14.36 0.40
CA LYS A 69 -7.07 -15.10 -0.66
C LYS A 69 -5.90 -14.26 -1.21
N PRO A 70 -4.68 -14.47 -0.73
CA PRO A 70 -3.49 -13.81 -1.26
C PRO A 70 -3.19 -14.33 -2.68
N ILE A 71 -3.46 -13.49 -3.67
CA ILE A 71 -3.25 -13.80 -5.09
C ILE A 71 -1.85 -13.31 -5.49
N THR A 72 -1.02 -14.21 -6.01
CA THR A 72 0.41 -13.96 -6.28
C THR A 72 0.70 -12.70 -7.13
N PRO A 73 0.07 -12.48 -8.32
CA PRO A 73 0.24 -11.22 -9.05
C PRO A 73 -0.20 -9.97 -8.28
N VAL A 74 -1.25 -10.08 -7.46
CA VAL A 74 -1.76 -8.96 -6.66
C VAL A 74 -0.77 -8.58 -5.56
N LEU A 75 -0.08 -9.55 -4.95
CA LEU A 75 0.97 -9.27 -3.98
C LEU A 75 2.14 -8.47 -4.58
N LEU A 76 2.51 -8.76 -5.84
CA LEU A 76 3.51 -7.96 -6.55
C LEU A 76 3.02 -6.53 -6.82
N TRP A 77 1.75 -6.39 -7.22
CA TRP A 77 1.13 -5.07 -7.35
C TRP A 77 1.16 -4.31 -6.03
N MET A 78 0.80 -4.97 -4.91
CA MET A 78 0.82 -4.35 -3.58
C MET A 78 2.24 -3.91 -3.18
N ALA A 79 3.27 -4.71 -3.49
CA ALA A 79 4.65 -4.32 -3.27
C ALA A 79 5.06 -3.10 -4.12
N PHE A 80 4.73 -3.11 -5.40
CA PHE A 80 4.99 -1.97 -6.29
C PHE A 80 4.27 -0.71 -5.82
N TRP A 81 3.00 -0.82 -5.46
CA TRP A 81 2.17 0.31 -5.04
C TRP A 81 2.61 0.88 -3.69
N GLY A 82 2.91 0.02 -2.71
CA GLY A 82 3.50 0.45 -1.42
C GLY A 82 4.85 1.14 -1.62
N PHE A 83 5.65 0.70 -2.58
CA PHE A 83 6.93 1.32 -2.90
C PHE A 83 6.73 2.70 -3.55
N TRP A 84 5.84 2.78 -4.54
CA TRP A 84 5.52 4.01 -5.24
C TRP A 84 4.99 5.08 -4.28
N THR A 85 4.00 4.73 -3.45
CA THR A 85 3.41 5.66 -2.48
C THR A 85 4.42 6.09 -1.42
N ALA A 86 5.35 5.22 -1.00
CA ALA A 86 6.48 5.61 -0.15
C ALA A 86 7.42 6.60 -0.88
N LEU A 87 7.75 6.33 -2.14
CA LEU A 87 8.65 7.14 -2.96
C LEU A 87 8.10 8.54 -3.27
N VAL A 88 6.78 8.72 -3.27
CA VAL A 88 6.15 10.05 -3.45
C VAL A 88 6.70 11.09 -2.46
N ARG A 89 7.04 10.70 -1.22
CA ARG A 89 7.50 11.63 -0.16
C ARG A 89 8.71 12.47 -0.58
N PRO A 90 9.87 11.87 -0.93
CA PRO A 90 10.99 12.66 -1.43
C PRO A 90 10.69 13.39 -2.74
N LEU A 91 9.80 12.85 -3.60
CA LEU A 91 9.43 13.52 -4.85
C LEU A 91 8.63 14.82 -4.64
N VAL A 92 7.88 14.92 -3.54
CA VAL A 92 7.15 16.15 -3.16
C VAL A 92 7.97 17.06 -2.23
N GLY A 93 9.24 16.74 -1.99
CA GLY A 93 10.17 17.57 -1.22
C GLY A 93 10.26 17.24 0.27
N LEU A 94 9.71 16.11 0.72
CA LEU A 94 9.90 15.62 2.10
C LEU A 94 11.27 14.93 2.27
N PRO A 95 11.77 14.77 3.50
CA PRO A 95 13.04 14.09 3.75
C PRO A 95 13.05 12.65 3.21
N ILE A 96 14.21 12.20 2.72
CA ILE A 96 14.39 10.80 2.26
C ILE A 96 14.11 9.78 3.37
N TRP A 97 14.22 10.19 4.64
CA TRP A 97 13.92 9.36 5.79
C TRP A 97 12.46 8.91 5.85
N ASP A 98 11.52 9.73 5.35
CA ASP A 98 10.09 9.37 5.28
C ASP A 98 9.85 8.20 4.30
N PHE A 99 10.70 8.06 3.29
CA PHE A 99 10.71 6.90 2.41
C PHE A 99 11.35 5.69 3.09
N ILE A 100 12.52 5.88 3.73
CA ILE A 100 13.27 4.80 4.40
C ILE A 100 12.47 4.16 5.53
N GLU A 101 11.81 4.96 6.36
CA GLU A 101 10.96 4.47 7.46
C GLU A 101 9.85 3.53 6.96
N ARG A 102 9.43 3.68 5.69
CA ARG A 102 8.32 2.95 5.08
C ARG A 102 8.74 1.74 4.25
N PHE A 103 9.97 1.26 4.41
CA PHE A 103 10.41 0.05 3.68
C PHE A 103 9.53 -1.17 3.99
N ALA A 104 8.98 -1.24 5.21
CA ALA A 104 8.06 -2.29 5.59
C ALA A 104 6.79 -2.32 4.70
N ASN A 105 6.32 -1.18 4.19
CA ASN A 105 5.12 -1.06 3.37
C ASN A 105 5.18 -1.92 2.11
N TRP A 106 6.33 -1.96 1.45
CA TRP A 106 6.50 -2.73 0.22
C TRP A 106 7.27 -4.03 0.42
N ALA A 107 8.13 -4.11 1.44
CA ALA A 107 8.85 -5.34 1.76
C ALA A 107 7.92 -6.44 2.30
N ALA A 108 6.90 -6.09 3.09
CA ALA A 108 5.94 -7.06 3.62
C ALA A 108 5.12 -7.78 2.53
N PRO A 109 4.46 -7.10 1.57
CA PRO A 109 3.76 -7.80 0.48
C PRO A 109 4.72 -8.55 -0.44
N LEU A 110 5.96 -8.07 -0.63
CA LEU A 110 6.98 -8.78 -1.39
C LEU A 110 7.43 -10.08 -0.70
N ALA A 111 7.62 -10.05 0.63
CA ALA A 111 7.91 -11.23 1.42
C ALA A 111 6.76 -12.25 1.35
N LEU A 112 5.51 -11.77 1.43
CA LEU A 112 4.33 -12.62 1.28
C LEU A 112 4.24 -13.23 -0.13
N TYR A 113 4.60 -12.49 -1.17
CA TYR A 113 4.69 -13.02 -2.53
C TYR A 113 5.66 -14.21 -2.61
N PHE A 114 6.89 -14.06 -2.10
CA PHE A 114 7.87 -15.14 -2.12
C PHE A 114 7.45 -16.33 -1.23
N PHE A 115 6.74 -16.08 -0.13
CA PHE A 115 6.18 -17.14 0.70
C PHE A 115 5.22 -18.06 -0.08
N TYR A 116 4.35 -17.49 -0.93
CA TYR A 116 3.44 -18.28 -1.78
C TYR A 116 4.09 -18.79 -3.07
N LYS A 117 5.06 -18.06 -3.64
CA LYS A 117 5.80 -18.53 -4.82
C LYS A 117 6.53 -19.84 -4.56
N ASN A 118 7.12 -20.00 -3.39
CA ASN A 118 7.84 -21.22 -3.02
C ASN A 118 6.94 -22.44 -2.76
N LYS A 119 5.62 -22.27 -2.78
CA LYS A 119 4.63 -23.33 -2.53
C LYS A 119 3.90 -23.81 -3.79
N ASN A 120 4.06 -23.11 -4.92
CA ASN A 120 3.51 -23.48 -6.23
C ASN A 120 4.63 -24.11 -7.08
#